data_AF-A0A640TI25-F1
#
_entry.id   AF-A0A640TI25-F1
#
_cell.length_a   1.000
_cell.length_b   1.000
_cell.length_c   1.000
_cell.angle_alpha   90.00
_cell.angle_beta   90.00
_cell.angle_gamma   90.00
#
_symmetry.space_group_name_H-M   'P 1'
#
loop_
_entity.id
_entity.type
_entity.pdbx_description
1 polymer ?
#
loop_
_entity_poly.entity_id
_entity_poly.type
_entity_poly.pdbx_seq_one_letter_code
_entity_poly.pdbx_strand_id
1 'polypeptide(L)' 'MFRGGRLRRWWAELRAIGADDRGMTTAEYAVGTLAACALAALLYKVVTSGPVQALLRSTLERAINVQF' A
#
# COMPACT_ATOMS: atom_id res chain seq x y z
N MET A 1 27.34 -22.36 -12.25
CA MET A 1 26.42 -23.01 -11.30
C MET A 1 26.69 -22.54 -9.87
N PHE A 2 26.37 -21.29 -9.51
CA PHE A 2 26.53 -20.77 -8.12
C PHE A 2 25.63 -19.56 -7.91
N ARG A 3 24.42 -19.71 -7.31
CA ARG A 3 23.67 -18.58 -6.68
C ARG A 3 22.34 -18.91 -5.96
N GLY A 4 21.97 -20.17 -5.72
CA GLY A 4 20.71 -20.50 -5.02
C GLY A 4 20.78 -20.53 -3.48
N GLY A 5 21.96 -20.74 -2.89
CA GLY A 5 22.09 -20.98 -1.44
C GLY A 5 22.05 -19.73 -0.55
N ARG A 6 22.46 -18.57 -1.09
CA ARG A 6 22.53 -17.32 -0.31
C ARG A 6 21.16 -16.76 0.03
N LEU A 7 20.25 -16.68 -0.94
CA LEU A 7 18.87 -16.23 -0.68
C LEU A 7 18.18 -17.13 0.34
N ARG A 8 18.28 -18.45 0.15
CA ARG A 8 17.60 -19.42 1.04
C ARG A 8 18.11 -19.33 2.48
N ARG A 9 19.42 -19.14 2.69
CA ARG A 9 19.99 -18.89 4.03
C ARG A 9 19.54 -17.56 4.61
N TRP A 10 19.52 -16.50 3.81
CA TRP A 10 19.07 -15.17 4.25
C TRP A 10 17.59 -15.17 4.67
N TRP A 11 16.72 -15.84 3.91
CA TRP A 11 15.33 -16.06 4.28
C TRP A 11 15.17 -16.90 5.55
N ALA A 12 16.02 -17.91 5.77
CA ALA A 12 16.00 -18.72 6.99
C ALA A 12 16.47 -17.93 8.23
N GLU A 13 17.50 -17.09 8.08
CA GLU A 13 17.99 -16.19 9.14
C GLU A 13 16.93 -15.17 9.54
N LEU A 14 16.25 -14.53 8.58
CA LEU A 14 15.14 -13.61 8.87
C LEU A 14 13.99 -14.29 9.61
N ARG A 15 13.68 -15.54 9.26
CA ARG A 15 12.63 -16.32 9.92
C ARG A 15 13.01 -16.74 11.34
N ALA A 16 14.29 -17.04 11.58
CA ALA A 16 14.80 -17.35 12.91
C ALA A 16 14.80 -16.13 13.83
N ILE A 17 15.05 -14.93 13.29
CA ILE A 17 14.97 -13.66 14.05
C ILE A 17 13.53 -13.35 14.47
N GLY A 18 12.54 -13.72 13.65
CA GLY A 18 11.12 -13.55 13.95
C GLY A 18 10.50 -14.63 14.84
N ALA A 19 11.27 -15.63 15.29
CA ALA A 19 10.77 -16.73 16.12
C ALA A 19 10.58 -16.37 17.61
N ASP A 20 10.98 -15.15 18.02
CA ASP A 20 10.64 -14.62 19.34
C ASP A 20 9.23 -14.01 19.32
N ASP A 21 8.26 -14.75 19.84
CA ASP A 21 6.83 -14.39 19.86
C ASP A 21 6.55 -13.03 20.53
N ARG A 22 7.48 -12.53 21.36
CA ARG A 22 7.36 -11.23 22.05
C ARG A 22 7.34 -10.04 21.10
N GLY A 23 8.06 -10.11 19.97
CA GLY A 23 8.13 -9.05 18.98
C GLY A 23 7.12 -9.20 17.83
N MET A 24 6.58 -10.40 17.64
CA MET A 24 5.72 -10.74 16.51
C MET A 24 4.41 -9.93 16.51
N THR A 25 3.74 -9.85 17.66
CA THR A 25 2.47 -9.09 17.77
C THR A 25 2.67 -7.59 17.54
N THR A 26 3.77 -6.98 18.01
CA THR A 26 4.05 -5.55 17.79
C THR A 26 4.42 -5.26 16.33
N ALA A 27 5.19 -6.15 15.70
CA ALA A 27 5.54 -6.04 14.29
C ALA A 27 4.32 -6.15 13.36
N GLU A 28 3.37 -7.03 13.69
CA GLU A 28 2.12 -7.18 12.94
C GLU A 28 1.30 -5.87 12.91
N TYR A 29 1.10 -5.23 14.07
CA TYR A 29 0.39 -3.96 14.14
C TYR A 29 1.12 -2.83 13.40
N ALA A 30 2.46 -2.79 13.50
CA ALA A 30 3.27 -1.81 12.80
C ALA A 30 3.20 -1.99 11.27
N VAL A 31 3.36 -3.22 10.78
CA VAL A 31 3.25 -3.53 9.34
C VAL A 31 1.82 -3.32 8.84
N GLY A 32 0.81 -3.66 9.64
CA GLY A 32 -0.59 -3.38 9.31
C GLY A 32 -0.85 -1.88 9.11
N THR A 33 -0.31 -1.05 9.99
CA THR A 33 -0.40 0.42 9.86
C THR A 33 0.36 0.92 8.63
N LEU A 34 1.57 0.43 8.38
CA LEU A 34 2.35 0.79 7.19
C LEU A 34 1.63 0.41 5.90
N ALA A 35 1.01 -0.77 5.85
CA ALA A 35 0.23 -1.22 4.71
C ALA A 35 -0.97 -0.29 4.46
N ALA A 36 -1.70 0.09 5.52
CA ALA A 36 -2.81 1.04 5.43
C ALA A 36 -2.35 2.43 4.95
N CYS A 37 -1.24 2.94 5.49
CA CYS A 37 -0.66 4.22 5.07
C CYS A 37 -0.22 4.19 3.60
N ALA A 38 0.40 3.10 3.15
CA ALA A 38 0.82 2.94 1.76
C ALA A 38 -0.38 2.91 0.80
N LEU A 39 -1.46 2.20 1.18
CA LEU A 39 -2.71 2.20 0.42
C LEU A 39 -3.33 3.60 0.37
N ALA A 40 -3.37 4.31 1.51
CA ALA A 40 -3.89 5.68 1.57
C ALA A 40 -3.09 6.64 0.67
N ALA A 41 -1.76 6.53 0.67
CA ALA A 41 -0.90 7.31 -0.21
C ALA A 41 -1.16 7.00 -1.69
N LEU A 42 -1.34 5.72 -2.05
CA LEU A 42 -1.70 5.31 -3.40
C LEU A 42 -3.06 5.90 -3.82
N LEU A 43 -4.08 5.78 -2.96
CA LEU A 43 -5.41 6.34 -3.21
C LEU A 43 -5.35 7.86 -3.37
N TYR A 44 -4.56 8.56 -2.55
CA TYR A 44 -4.34 9.99 -2.70
C TYR A 44 -3.79 10.32 -4.08
N LYS A 45 -2.76 9.59 -4.55
CA LYS A 45 -2.17 9.78 -5.88
C LYS A 45 -3.17 9.50 -7.01
N VAL A 46 -4.03 8.49 -6.85
CA VAL A 46 -5.07 8.16 -7.83
C VAL A 46 -6.12 9.27 -7.89
N VAL A 47 -6.67 9.68 -6.75
CA VAL A 47 -7.74 10.69 -6.68
C VAL A 47 -7.24 12.08 -7.10
N THR A 48 -5.97 12.39 -6.82
CA THR A 48 -5.35 13.65 -7.25
C THR A 48 -4.80 13.61 -8.68
N SER A 49 -4.95 12.50 -9.40
CA SER A 49 -4.49 12.39 -10.78
C SER A 49 -5.37 13.22 -11.73
N GLY A 50 -4.75 13.73 -12.81
CA GLY A 50 -5.43 14.50 -13.85
C GLY A 50 -6.69 13.83 -14.42
N PRO A 51 -6.64 12.53 -14.81
CA PRO A 51 -7.82 11.83 -15.33
C PRO A 51 -8.98 11.76 -14.33
N VAL A 52 -8.70 11.44 -13.05
CA VAL A 52 -9.76 11.34 -12.03
C VAL A 52 -10.36 12.71 -11.73
N GLN A 53 -9.54 13.76 -11.62
CA GLN A 53 -10.03 15.12 -11.46
C GLN A 53 -10.86 15.59 -12.65
N ALA A 54 -10.48 15.26 -13.88
CA ALA A 54 -11.24 15.61 -15.08
C ALA A 54 -12.61 14.91 -15.11
N LEU A 55 -12.66 13.62 -14.75
CA LEU A 55 -13.92 12.88 -14.63
C LEU A 55 -14.84 13.47 -13.57
N LEU A 56 -14.30 13.78 -12.38
CA LEU A 56 -15.04 14.42 -11.29
C LEU A 56 -15.58 15.79 -11.72
N ARG A 57 -14.74 16.62 -12.36
CA ARG A 57 -15.14 17.94 -12.89
C ARG A 57 -16.27 17.82 -13.90
N SER A 58 -16.14 16.93 -14.88
CA SER A 58 -17.18 16.72 -15.90
C SER A 58 -18.52 16.27 -15.28
N THR A 59 -18.44 15.45 -14.23
CA THR A 59 -19.63 14.95 -13.53
C THR A 59 -20.31 16.05 -12.74
N LEU A 60 -19.52 16.90 -12.07
CA LEU A 60 -20.02 18.07 -11.37
C LEU A 60 -20.67 19.07 -12.34
N GLU A 61 -20.03 19.37 -13.47
CA GLU A 61 -20.55 20.27 -14.50
C GLU A 61 -21.90 19.80 -15.04
N ARG A 62 -22.05 18.49 -15.32
CA ARG A 62 -23.34 17.92 -15.71
C ARG A 62 -24.39 18.00 -14.61
N ALA A 63 -23.99 17.79 -13.35
CA ALA A 63 -24.91 17.83 -12.22
C ALA A 63 -25.45 19.24 -11.92
N ILE A 64 -24.63 20.27 -12.14
CA ILE A 64 -25.03 21.66 -11.89
C ILE A 64 -25.68 22.33 -13.11
N ASN A 65 -25.38 21.87 -14.33
CA ASN A 65 -25.98 22.38 -15.56
C ASN A 65 -27.36 21.73 -15.81
N VAL A 66 -28.27 21.91 -14.87
CA VAL A 66 -29.69 21.58 -15.04
C VAL A 66 -30.40 22.85 -15.48
N GLN A 67 -30.76 22.90 -16.76
CA GLN A 67 -31.62 23.95 -17.30
C GLN A 67 -33.03 23.78 -16.74
N PHE A 68 -33.45 24.73 -15.92
CA PHE A 68 -34.84 24.96 -15.58
C PHE A 68 -35.51 25.84 -16.64
#